data_AF-A0A9X2RDL3-F1
#
_entry.id   AF-A0A9X2RDL3-F1
#
_cell.length_a   1.000
_cell.length_b   1.000
_cell.length_c   1.000
_cell.angle_alpha   90.00
_cell.angle_beta   90.00
_cell.angle_gamma   90.00
#
_symmetry.space_group_name_H-M   'P 1'
#
loop_
_entity.id
_entity.type
_entity.pdbx_description
1 polymer ?
#
loop_
_entity_poly.entity_id
_entity_poly.type
_entity_poly.pdbx_seq_one_letter_code
_entity_poly.pdbx_strand_id
1 'polypeptide(L)'
;MLLTILILITAFLLNLFLPWWSIAIPGLVFGWWFNEKAGPSFVFGFVALFILWGGQALYVHFANDAILSTRIAEMLQVGSPLVVVLITGVLGGLVSGLATLTGALVQNKPRQFNS
;
A
#
# COMPACT_ATOMS: atom_id res chain seq x y z
N MET A 1 2.99 -8.03 11.93
CA MET A 1 3.66 -6.78 12.39
C MET A 1 5.02 -6.58 11.73
N LEU A 2 5.98 -7.51 11.85
CA LEU A 2 7.29 -7.41 11.18
C LEU A 2 7.17 -7.20 9.66
N LEU A 3 6.32 -7.99 8.99
CA LEU A 3 6.05 -7.88 7.55
C LEU A 3 5.63 -6.46 7.14
N THR A 4 4.69 -5.86 7.88
CA THR A 4 4.22 -4.49 7.65
C THR A 4 5.36 -3.47 7.71
N ILE A 5 6.23 -3.57 8.72
CA ILE A 5 7.35 -2.65 8.92
C ILE A 5 8.36 -2.79 7.77
N LEU A 6 8.70 -4.02 7.37
CA LEU A 6 9.63 -4.27 6.27
C LEU A 6 9.10 -3.73 4.93
N ILE A 7 7.82 -3.96 4.64
CA ILE A 7 7.16 -3.41 3.45
C ILE A 7 7.20 -1.88 3.49
N LEU A 8 6.83 -1.26 4.62
CA LEU A 8 6.79 0.20 4.76
C LEU A 8 8.15 0.83 4.52
N ILE A 9 9.20 0.36 5.21
CA ILE A 9 10.56 0.92 5.10
C ILE A 9 11.09 0.74 3.68
N THR A 10 10.94 -0.46 3.12
CA THR A 10 11.47 -0.75 1.77
C THR A 10 10.71 0.02 0.70
N ALA A 11 9.38 0.11 0.79
CA ALA A 11 8.57 0.88 -0.15
C ALA A 11 8.88 2.38 -0.08
N PHE A 12 9.13 2.92 1.11
CA PHE A 12 9.57 4.30 1.27
C PHE A 12 10.90 4.54 0.56
N LEU A 13 11.90 3.67 0.81
CA LEU A 13 13.21 3.78 0.15
C LEU A 13 13.10 3.68 -1.37
N LEU A 14 12.28 2.76 -1.89
CA LEU A 14 12.08 2.63 -3.34
C LEU A 14 11.40 3.86 -3.95
N ASN A 15 10.41 4.45 -3.30
CA ASN A 15 9.74 5.67 -3.77
C ASN A 15 10.67 6.89 -3.88
N LEU A 16 11.84 6.88 -3.22
CA LEU A 16 12.82 7.96 -3.37
C LEU A 16 13.54 7.95 -4.73
N PHE A 17 13.65 6.79 -5.36
CA PHE A 17 14.43 6.61 -6.59
C PHE A 17 13.60 6.11 -7.77
N LEU A 18 12.50 5.42 -7.51
CA LEU A 18 11.64 4.80 -8.51
C LEU A 18 10.26 5.47 -8.55
N PRO A 19 9.53 5.34 -9.68
CA PRO A 19 8.17 5.84 -9.77
C PRO A 19 7.22 5.03 -8.89
N TRP A 20 6.04 5.61 -8.64
CA TRP A 20 5.02 5.12 -7.69
C TRP A 20 4.65 3.62 -7.78
N TRP A 21 4.78 2.97 -8.94
CA TRP A 21 4.49 1.54 -9.12
C TRP A 21 5.43 0.64 -8.31
N SER A 22 6.59 1.15 -7.89
CA SER A 22 7.58 0.37 -7.14
C SER A 22 7.09 -0.10 -5.77
N ILE A 23 6.05 0.51 -5.22
CA ILE A 23 5.45 0.10 -3.93
C ILE A 23 4.90 -1.33 -3.95
N ALA A 24 4.58 -1.87 -5.12
CA ALA A 24 4.12 -3.24 -5.27
C ALA A 24 5.26 -4.26 -5.07
N ILE A 25 6.52 -3.89 -5.36
CA ILE A 25 7.66 -4.80 -5.31
C ILE A 25 7.90 -5.34 -3.90
N PRO A 26 8.01 -4.50 -2.84
CA PRO A 26 8.20 -5.00 -1.47
C PRO A 26 7.06 -5.90 -1.02
N GLY A 27 5.81 -5.54 -1.38
CA GLY A 27 4.65 -6.36 -1.08
C GLY A 27 4.79 -7.77 -1.65
N LEU A 28 5.06 -7.88 -2.96
CA LEU A 28 5.27 -9.16 -3.63
C LEU A 28 6.42 -9.97 -3.01
N VAL A 29 7.59 -9.34 -2.85
CA VAL A 29 8.81 -10.02 -2.37
C VAL A 29 8.64 -10.51 -0.93
N PHE A 30 8.21 -9.65 -0.01
CA PHE A 30 8.07 -10.05 1.38
C PHE A 30 6.84 -10.93 1.63
N GLY A 31 5.76 -10.76 0.86
CA GLY A 31 4.61 -11.66 0.89
C GLY A 31 5.01 -13.09 0.50
N TRP A 32 5.84 -13.23 -0.54
CA TRP A 32 6.42 -14.52 -0.93
C TRP A 32 7.50 -15.04 0.02
N TRP A 33 8.22 -14.18 0.73
CA TRP A 33 9.25 -14.64 1.66
C TRP A 33 8.66 -15.18 2.97
N PHE A 34 7.67 -14.48 3.54
CA PHE A 34 7.13 -14.80 4.87
C PHE A 34 6.04 -15.89 4.88
N ASN A 35 5.48 -16.25 3.72
CA ASN A 35 4.43 -17.27 3.56
C ASN A 35 3.22 -17.15 4.51
N GLU A 36 2.82 -15.92 4.84
CA GLU A 36 1.70 -15.70 5.73
C GLU A 36 0.39 -16.17 5.08
N LYS A 37 -0.61 -16.52 5.89
CA LYS A 37 -1.95 -16.88 5.38
C LYS A 37 -2.50 -15.74 4.53
N ALA A 38 -3.24 -16.09 3.47
CA ALA A 38 -3.77 -15.13 2.49
C ALA A 38 -4.41 -13.87 3.11
N GLY A 39 -5.36 -14.03 4.04
CA GLY A 39 -6.04 -12.91 4.70
C GLY A 39 -5.08 -11.96 5.44
N PRO A 40 -4.30 -12.45 6.42
CA PRO A 40 -3.27 -11.66 7.10
C PRO A 40 -2.27 -10.98 6.16
N SER A 41 -1.81 -11.66 5.11
CA SER A 41 -0.88 -11.08 4.11
C SER A 41 -1.43 -9.82 3.46
N PHE A 42 -2.70 -9.85 3.05
CA PHE A 42 -3.38 -8.67 2.51
C PHE A 42 -3.42 -7.53 3.53
N VAL A 43 -3.86 -7.79 4.76
CA VAL A 43 -3.99 -6.77 5.81
C VAL A 43 -2.64 -6.14 6.14
N PHE A 44 -1.58 -6.95 6.26
CA PHE A 44 -0.25 -6.45 6.56
C PHE A 44 0.33 -5.56 5.46
N GLY A 45 0.13 -5.92 4.19
CA GLY A 45 0.52 -5.08 3.06
C GLY A 45 -0.33 -3.81 2.95
N PHE A 46 -1.65 -3.94 3.15
CA PHE A 46 -2.58 -2.81 3.09
C PHE A 46 -2.23 -1.76 4.14
N VAL A 47 -2.10 -2.16 5.40
CA VAL A 47 -1.79 -1.23 6.50
C VAL A 47 -0.44 -0.54 6.28
N ALA A 48 0.55 -1.26 5.73
CA ALA A 48 1.87 -0.69 5.47
C ALA A 48 1.79 0.53 4.54
N LEU A 49 1.16 0.37 3.37
CA LEU A 49 1.09 1.46 2.39
C LEU A 49 -0.05 2.45 2.66
N PHE A 50 -1.11 2.04 3.34
CA PHE A 50 -2.13 2.98 3.82
C PHE A 50 -1.51 4.02 4.75
N ILE A 51 -0.66 3.59 5.69
CA ILE A 51 0.07 4.51 6.58
C ILE A 51 1.10 5.31 5.79
N LEU A 52 1.87 4.68 4.91
CA LEU A 52 2.92 5.38 4.16
C LEU A 52 2.34 6.45 3.22
N TRP A 53 1.46 6.08 2.29
CA TRP A 53 0.88 7.02 1.33
C TRP A 53 -0.15 7.94 1.96
N GLY A 54 -0.96 7.45 2.89
CA GLY A 54 -1.88 8.30 3.64
C GLY A 54 -1.13 9.36 4.44
N GLY A 55 -0.08 8.96 5.16
CA GLY A 55 0.78 9.88 5.92
C GLY A 55 1.52 10.86 5.02
N GLN A 56 2.08 10.40 3.89
CA GLN A 56 2.76 11.28 2.94
C GLN A 56 1.79 12.27 2.26
N ALA A 57 0.60 11.82 1.87
CA ALA A 57 -0.44 12.68 1.32
C ALA A 57 -0.94 13.70 2.34
N LEU A 58 -1.08 13.29 3.61
CA LEU A 58 -1.45 14.19 4.71
C LEU A 58 -0.36 15.23 5.00
N TYR A 59 0.91 14.83 4.96
CA TYR A 59 2.04 15.74 5.07
C TYR A 59 2.02 16.78 3.94
N VAL A 60 1.87 16.34 2.69
CA VAL A 60 1.78 17.25 1.54
C VAL A 60 0.56 18.16 1.63
N HIS A 61 -0.57 17.65 2.11
CA HIS A 61 -1.79 18.45 2.34
C HIS A 61 -1.52 19.61 3.29
N PHE A 62 -0.91 19.37 4.45
CA PHE A 62 -0.61 20.44 5.41
C PHE A 62 0.55 21.35 4.96
N ALA A 63 1.59 20.78 4.35
CA ALA A 63 2.73 21.56 3.86
C ALA A 63 2.38 22.50 2.69
N ASN A 64 1.23 22.29 2.05
CA ASN A 64 0.75 23.05 0.91
C ASN A 64 -0.52 23.86 1.22
N ASP A 65 -0.84 24.07 2.50
CA ASP A 65 -2.07 24.76 2.95
C ASP A 65 -3.35 24.24 2.26
N ALA A 66 -3.40 22.93 2.02
CA ALA A 66 -4.48 22.22 1.34
C ALA A 66 -4.78 22.65 -0.11
N ILE A 67 -3.97 23.50 -0.76
CA ILE A 67 -4.28 24.06 -2.08
C ILE A 67 -4.45 22.95 -3.13
N LEU A 68 -3.45 22.08 -3.28
CA LEU A 68 -3.48 20.97 -4.25
C LEU A 68 -4.65 20.01 -4.02
N SER A 69 -4.82 19.54 -2.78
CA SER A 69 -5.92 18.63 -2.43
C SER A 69 -7.29 19.24 -2.65
N THR A 70 -7.44 20.56 -2.49
CA THR A 70 -8.69 21.28 -2.77
C THR A 70 -8.99 21.28 -4.26
N ARG A 71 -8.01 21.57 -5.11
CA ARG A 71 -8.19 21.52 -6.57
C ARG A 71 -8.57 20.11 -7.05
N ILE A 72 -7.93 19.08 -6.51
CA ILE A 72 -8.28 17.70 -6.83
C ILE A 72 -9.69 17.37 -6.33
N ALA A 73 -10.05 17.83 -5.11
CA ALA A 73 -11.39 17.59 -4.56
C ALA A 73 -12.49 18.27 -5.39
N GLU A 74 -12.26 19.49 -5.88
CA GLU A 74 -13.15 20.20 -6.82
C GLU A 74 -13.28 19.43 -8.14
N MET A 75 -12.15 19.03 -8.73
CA MET A 75 -12.12 18.29 -10.00
C MET A 75 -12.86 16.95 -9.93
N LEU A 76 -12.71 16.23 -8.81
CA LEU A 76 -13.36 14.94 -8.57
C LEU A 76 -14.76 15.07 -7.94
N GLN A 77 -15.20 16.29 -7.61
CA GLN A 77 -16.49 16.57 -6.94
C GLN A 77 -16.68 15.80 -5.63
N VAL A 78 -15.61 15.56 -4.87
CA VAL A 78 -15.62 14.76 -3.62
C VAL A 78 -15.82 15.60 -2.35
N GLY A 79 -16.10 16.90 -2.48
CA GLY A 79 -16.55 17.80 -1.42
C GLY A 79 -15.48 18.22 -0.40
N SER A 80 -14.56 17.33 -0.01
CA SER A 80 -13.52 17.60 0.99
C SER A 80 -12.12 17.22 0.50
N PRO A 81 -11.11 18.09 0.68
CA PRO A 81 -9.70 17.77 0.39
C PRO A 81 -9.16 16.57 1.18
N LEU A 82 -9.69 16.33 2.38
CA LEU A 82 -9.27 15.18 3.21
C LEU A 82 -9.75 13.84 2.63
N VAL A 83 -10.84 13.84 1.87
CA VAL A 83 -11.31 12.64 1.14
C VAL A 83 -10.29 12.26 0.07
N VAL A 84 -9.65 13.24 -0.59
CA VAL A 84 -8.57 12.98 -1.55
C VAL A 84 -7.36 12.31 -0.86
N VAL A 85 -6.99 12.80 0.33
CA VAL A 85 -5.92 12.19 1.14
C VAL A 85 -6.26 10.75 1.53
N LEU A 86 -7.50 10.51 1.98
CA LEU A 86 -7.97 9.17 2.33
C LEU A 86 -7.97 8.24 1.13
N ILE A 87 -8.50 8.68 -0.02
CA ILE A 87 -8.48 7.92 -1.28
C ILE A 87 -7.04 7.54 -1.65
N THR A 88 -6.10 8.48 -1.51
CA THR A 88 -4.68 8.23 -1.79
C THR A 88 -4.12 7.12 -0.90
N GLY A 89 -4.37 7.19 0.42
CA GLY A 89 -3.97 6.13 1.35
C GLY A 89 -4.60 4.78 1.02
N VAL A 90 -5.90 4.75 0.72
CA VAL A 90 -6.63 3.53 0.33
C VAL A 90 -6.05 2.92 -0.95
N LEU A 91 -5.77 3.72 -1.98
CA LEU A 91 -5.17 3.25 -3.23
C LEU A 91 -3.81 2.61 -2.98
N GLY A 92 -2.95 3.25 -2.18
CA GLY A 92 -1.64 2.68 -1.82
C GLY A 92 -1.77 1.37 -1.06
N GLY A 93 -2.67 1.36 -0.06
CA GLY A 93 -2.99 0.17 0.70
C GLY A 93 -3.50 -0.97 -0.18
N LEU A 94 -4.41 -0.70 -1.12
CA LEU A 94 -4.94 -1.73 -2.02
C LEU A 94 -3.85 -2.30 -2.92
N VAL A 95 -3.02 -1.44 -3.53
CA VAL A 95 -1.92 -1.89 -4.40
C VAL A 95 -0.96 -2.80 -3.65
N SER A 96 -0.49 -2.40 -2.46
CA SER A 96 0.43 -3.25 -1.69
C SER A 96 -0.26 -4.45 -1.06
N GLY A 97 -1.51 -4.32 -0.59
CA GLY A 97 -2.24 -5.43 0.01
C GLY A 97 -2.44 -6.56 -1.00
N LEU A 98 -2.83 -6.22 -2.23
CA LEU A 98 -2.94 -7.18 -3.32
C LEU A 98 -1.57 -7.76 -3.71
N ALA A 99 -0.53 -6.94 -3.81
CA ALA A 99 0.83 -7.40 -4.07
C ALA A 99 1.32 -8.42 -3.02
N THR A 100 1.15 -8.12 -1.73
CA THR A 100 1.52 -9.02 -0.63
C THR A 100 0.72 -10.31 -0.64
N LEU A 101 -0.58 -10.21 -0.92
CA LEU A 101 -1.44 -11.38 -1.10
C LEU A 101 -0.96 -12.27 -2.26
N THR A 102 -0.66 -11.68 -3.42
CA THR A 102 -0.14 -12.41 -4.58
C THR A 102 1.17 -13.13 -4.24
N GLY A 103 2.10 -12.45 -3.58
CA GLY A 103 3.36 -13.07 -3.13
C GLY A 103 3.12 -14.30 -2.25
N ALA A 104 2.24 -14.17 -1.26
CA ALA A 104 1.90 -15.26 -0.34
C ALA A 104 1.18 -16.42 -1.04
N LEU A 105 0.28 -16.14 -2.00
CA LEU A 105 -0.44 -17.18 -2.74
C LEU A 105 0.47 -17.98 -3.69
N VAL A 106 1.47 -17.33 -4.30
CA VAL A 106 2.43 -18.02 -5.18
C VAL A 106 3.25 -19.07 -4.43
N GLN A 107 3.53 -18.84 -3.15
CA GLN A 107 4.29 -19.79 -2.33
C GLN A 107 3.45 -20.94 -1.79
N ASN A 108 2.13 -20.75 -1.66
CA ASN A 108 1.25 -21.79 -1.15
C ASN A 108 1.27 -23.00 -2.10
N LYS A 109 2.01 -24.04 -1.70
CA LYS A 109 2.12 -25.29 -2.46
C LYS A 109 0.72 -25.83 -2.80
N PRO A 110 0.50 -26.32 -4.04
CA PRO A 110 -0.77 -26.90 -4.41
C PRO A 110 -1.14 -28.02 -3.43
N ARG A 111 -2.40 -28.03 -3.01
CA ARG A 111 -2.99 -29.04 -2.13
C ARG A 111 -2.73 -30.41 -2.77
N GLN A 112 -1.81 -31.19 -2.20
CA GLN A 112 -1.57 -32.56 -2.66
C GLN A 112 -2.84 -33.36 -2.34
N PHE A 113 -3.64 -33.63 -3.37
CA PHE A 113 -4.71 -34.61 -3.29
C PHE A 113 -4.04 -35.98 -3.28
N ASN A 114 -3.73 -36.48 -2.09
CA ASN A 114 -3.45 -37.90 -1.93
C ASN A 114 -4.79 -38.63 -2.11
N SER A 115 -4.96 -39.25 -3.27
CA SER A 115 -5.97 -40.26 -3.60
C SER A 115 -5.47 -41.64 -3.20
#